data_AF-A0A6A3PAC6-F1
#
_entry.id   AF-A0A6A3PAC6-F1
#
_cell.length_a   1.000
_cell.length_b   1.000
_cell.length_c   1.000
_cell.angle_alpha   90.00
_cell.angle_beta   90.00
_cell.angle_gamma   90.00
#
_symmetry.space_group_name_H-M   'P 1'
#
loop_
_entity.id
_entity.type
_entity.pdbx_description
1 polymer ?
#
loop_
_entity_poly.entity_id
_entity_poly.type
_entity_poly.pdbx_seq_one_letter_code
_entity_poly.pdbx_strand_id
1 'polypeptide(L)'
;MPVIHDRYRVIRELSSTLYGWVFACKDMQGRTQPAPPSAANAPVVIKQVSLERMAAFMRDHPQDGHTPDNPIVEKEVGDIVRAAGGHPNLVQYTDS
;
A
#
# COMPACT_ATOMS: atom_id res chain seq x y z
N MET A 1 -5.59 -12.42 -6.50
CA MET A 1 -4.33 -12.09 -5.82
C MET A 1 -4.18 -12.93 -4.56
N PRO A 2 -3.34 -13.98 -4.54
CA PRO A 2 -3.33 -14.94 -3.43
C PRO A 2 -2.42 -14.56 -2.23
N VAL A 3 -1.51 -13.59 -2.37
CA VAL A 3 -0.34 -13.48 -1.46
C VAL A 3 -0.59 -12.65 -0.17
N ILE A 4 -1.67 -11.85 -0.09
CA ILE A 4 -1.92 -10.94 1.05
C ILE A 4 -2.75 -11.60 2.19
N HIS A 5 -3.33 -12.79 1.95
CA HIS A 5 -4.39 -13.35 2.80
C HIS A 5 -3.97 -13.72 4.22
N ASP A 6 -2.72 -14.09 4.46
CA ASP A 6 -2.33 -14.72 5.74
C ASP A 6 -1.98 -13.69 6.84
N ARG A 7 -1.58 -12.48 6.45
CA ARG A 7 -1.21 -11.41 7.39
C ARG A 7 -2.23 -10.27 7.43
N TYR A 8 -2.82 -9.90 6.31
CA TYR A 8 -3.69 -8.72 6.27
C TYR A 8 -5.10 -9.10 5.85
N ARG A 9 -6.07 -8.76 6.71
CA ARG A 9 -7.49 -8.92 6.38
C ARG A 9 -8.04 -7.61 5.83
N VAL A 10 -8.51 -7.63 4.58
CA VAL A 10 -9.22 -6.50 3.97
C VAL A 10 -10.55 -6.27 4.69
N ILE A 11 -10.80 -5.03 5.10
CA ILE A 11 -12.08 -4.59 5.70
C ILE A 11 -12.97 -4.00 4.61
N ARG A 12 -12.43 -3.05 3.83
CA ARG A 12 -13.13 -2.37 2.73
C ARG A 12 -12.13 -1.69 1.79
N GLU A 13 -12.57 -1.46 0.56
CA GLU A 13 -11.94 -0.51 -0.34
C GLU A 13 -12.17 0.93 0.18
N LEU A 14 -11.13 1.76 0.09
CA LEU A 14 -11.20 3.19 0.40
C LEU A 14 -11.28 4.04 -0.85
N SER A 15 -10.54 3.68 -1.90
CA SER A 15 -10.46 4.45 -3.14
C SER A 15 -9.84 3.65 -4.27
N SER A 16 -10.17 4.00 -5.51
CA SER A 16 -9.43 3.61 -6.70
C SER A 16 -8.37 4.67 -7.04
N THR A 17 -7.21 4.23 -7.54
CA THR A 17 -6.13 5.10 -8.01
C THR A 17 -5.96 4.93 -9.52
N LEU A 18 -5.13 5.77 -10.13
CA LEU A 18 -4.81 5.66 -11.57
C LEU A 18 -4.33 4.25 -11.94
N TYR A 19 -3.52 3.63 -11.07
CA TYR A 19 -2.92 2.34 -11.33
C TYR A 19 -3.49 1.19 -10.48
N GLY A 20 -4.47 1.42 -9.61
CA GLY A 20 -4.95 0.38 -8.71
C GLY A 20 -5.95 0.85 -7.67
N TRP A 21 -5.73 0.47 -6.41
CA TRP A 21 -6.69 0.65 -5.32
C TRP A 21 -6.03 0.83 -3.97
N VAL A 22 -6.77 1.42 -3.04
CA VAL A 22 -6.40 1.59 -1.63
C VAL A 22 -7.41 0.87 -0.76
N PHE A 23 -6.94 0.02 0.15
CA PHE A 23 -7.77 -0.78 1.05
C PHE A 23 -7.48 -0.46 2.50
N ALA A 24 -8.53 -0.41 3.32
CA ALA A 24 -8.40 -0.46 4.77
C ALA A 24 -8.32 -1.92 5.22
N CYS A 25 -7.30 -2.25 6.00
CA CYS A 25 -6.99 -3.60 6.41
C CYS A 25 -6.72 -3.67 7.92
N LYS A 26 -6.85 -4.87 8.48
CA LYS A 26 -6.31 -5.21 9.81
C LYS A 26 -5.05 -6.04 9.63
N ASP A 27 -3.97 -5.66 10.31
CA ASP A 27 -2.82 -6.55 10.49
C ASP A 27 -3.20 -7.66 11.47
N MET A 28 -3.06 -8.91 11.04
CA MET A 28 -3.36 -10.13 11.78
C MET A 28 -2.10 -10.78 12.38
N GLN A 29 -0.94 -10.15 12.24
CA GLN A 29 0.31 -10.59 12.83
C GLN A 29 0.15 -10.77 14.36
N GLY A 30 0.43 -11.98 14.87
CA GLY A 30 0.27 -12.35 16.28
C GLY A 30 -0.83 -13.38 16.59
N ARG A 31 -1.60 -13.84 15.60
CA ARG A 31 -2.68 -14.83 15.80
C ARG A 31 -2.25 -16.29 16.03
N THR A 32 -0.96 -16.58 16.14
CA THR A 32 -0.45 -17.95 16.35
C THR A 32 -0.77 -18.52 17.74
N GLN A 33 -1.30 -17.71 18.66
CA GLN A 33 -1.82 -18.12 19.97
C GLN A 33 -3.14 -17.38 20.27
N PRO A 34 -4.00 -17.91 21.16
CA PRO A 34 -5.22 -17.22 21.57
C PRO A 34 -4.86 -15.94 22.34
N ALA A 35 -4.76 -14.82 21.64
CA ALA A 35 -4.43 -13.52 22.22
C ALA A 35 -5.62 -12.98 23.04
N PRO A 36 -5.36 -12.27 24.16
CA PRO A 36 -6.39 -11.61 24.93
C PRO A 36 -7.13 -10.54 24.09
N PRO A 37 -8.40 -10.23 24.39
CA PRO A 37 -9.26 -9.33 23.62
C PRO A 37 -8.77 -7.86 23.53
N SER A 38 -7.65 -7.53 24.17
CA SER A 38 -7.03 -6.21 24.21
C SER A 38 -5.88 -6.01 23.21
N ALA A 39 -5.45 -7.04 22.48
CA ALA A 39 -4.48 -6.88 21.39
C ALA A 39 -5.20 -6.30 20.17
N ALA A 40 -5.43 -4.99 20.18
CA ALA A 40 -6.05 -4.28 19.07
C ALA A 40 -5.16 -4.39 17.83
N ASN A 41 -5.60 -5.17 16.84
CA ASN A 41 -4.97 -5.24 15.52
C ASN A 41 -4.71 -3.83 15.00
N ALA A 42 -3.46 -3.51 14.63
CA ALA A 42 -3.11 -2.20 14.12
C ALA A 42 -3.89 -1.94 12.80
N PRO A 43 -4.58 -0.80 12.68
CA PRO A 43 -5.20 -0.41 11.42
C PRO A 43 -4.08 -0.12 10.40
N VAL A 44 -4.13 -0.77 9.26
CA VAL A 44 -3.16 -0.57 8.17
C VAL A 44 -3.88 -0.28 6.86
N VAL A 45 -3.19 0.42 5.97
CA VAL A 45 -3.70 0.74 4.64
C VAL A 45 -2.81 0.04 3.61
N ILE A 46 -3.41 -0.67 2.66
CA ILE A 46 -2.70 -1.31 1.56
C ILE A 46 -3.01 -0.56 0.27
N LYS A 47 -1.99 -0.01 -0.37
CA LYS A 47 -2.06 0.50 -1.74
C LYS A 47 -1.64 -0.61 -2.70
N GLN A 48 -2.59 -1.13 -3.46
CA GLN A 48 -2.33 -2.11 -4.52
C GLN A 48 -2.07 -1.38 -5.84
N VAL A 49 -1.03 -1.79 -6.55
CA VAL A 49 -0.66 -1.29 -7.88
C VAL A 49 -0.81 -2.40 -8.90
N SER A 50 -1.56 -2.15 -9.98
CA SER A 50 -1.66 -3.03 -11.14
C SER A 50 -0.65 -2.61 -12.20
N LEU A 51 0.36 -3.46 -12.41
CA LEU A 51 1.36 -3.26 -13.46
C LEU A 51 0.73 -3.28 -14.86
N GLU A 52 -0.31 -4.07 -15.06
CA GLU A 52 -1.06 -4.12 -16.32
C GLU A 52 -1.73 -2.76 -16.61
N ARG A 53 -2.42 -2.18 -15.62
CA ARG A 53 -3.03 -0.85 -15.79
C ARG A 53 -2.00 0.23 -16.05
N MET A 54 -0.88 0.18 -15.35
CA MET A 54 0.23 1.12 -15.55
C MET A 54 0.80 1.01 -16.98
N ALA A 55 1.08 -0.20 -17.45
CA ALA A 55 1.61 -0.44 -18.79
C ALA A 55 0.62 -0.06 -19.90
N ALA A 56 -0.67 -0.30 -19.69
CA ALA A 56 -1.72 0.15 -20.60
C ALA A 56 -1.77 1.68 -20.65
N PHE A 57 -1.85 2.34 -19.50
CA PHE A 57 -1.90 3.80 -19.41
C PHE A 57 -0.70 4.47 -20.08
N MET A 58 0.52 3.98 -19.83
CA MET A 58 1.74 4.51 -20.44
C MET A 58 1.78 4.35 -21.97
N ARG A 59 1.19 3.28 -22.49
CA ARG A 59 1.07 3.04 -23.94
C ARG A 59 0.07 3.98 -24.58
N ASP A 60 -1.06 4.22 -23.90
CA ASP A 60 -2.15 5.06 -24.40
C ASP A 60 -1.83 6.56 -24.26
N HIS A 61 -0.90 6.91 -23.37
CA HIS A 61 -0.45 8.29 -23.12
C HIS A 61 1.08 8.41 -23.26
N PRO A 62 1.64 8.21 -24.47
CA PRO A 62 3.08 8.30 -24.69
C PRO A 62 3.58 9.77 -24.62
N GLN A 63 3.85 10.22 -23.39
CA GLN A 63 4.69 11.35 -22.92
C GLN A 63 4.58 12.74 -23.60
N ASP A 64 4.11 13.72 -22.81
CA ASP A 64 4.63 15.10 -22.76
C ASP A 64 5.55 15.32 -21.52
N GLY A 65 6.28 14.28 -21.06
CA GLY A 65 7.34 14.42 -20.05
C GLY A 65 6.95 14.15 -18.59
N HIS A 66 5.68 13.89 -18.27
CA HIS A 66 5.23 13.60 -16.90
C HIS A 66 4.46 12.29 -16.81
N THR A 67 4.99 11.32 -16.05
CA THR A 67 4.24 10.13 -15.63
C THR A 67 3.52 10.45 -14.32
N PRO A 68 2.19 10.61 -14.32
CA PRO A 68 1.43 10.87 -13.09
C PRO A 68 1.59 9.71 -12.10
N ASP A 69 1.67 10.02 -10.80
CA ASP A 69 1.63 9.05 -9.69
C ASP A 69 2.51 7.81 -9.88
N ASN A 70 3.74 7.98 -10.40
CA ASN A 70 4.64 6.87 -10.70
C ASN A 70 4.91 6.04 -9.42
N PRO A 71 4.41 4.80 -9.33
CA PRO A 71 4.49 4.02 -8.09
C PRO A 71 5.91 3.67 -7.67
N ILE A 72 6.85 3.64 -8.62
CA ILE A 72 8.27 3.40 -8.35
C ILE A 72 8.87 4.58 -7.57
N VAL A 73 8.65 5.80 -8.07
CA VAL A 73 9.15 7.03 -7.44
C VAL A 73 8.49 7.25 -6.07
N GLU A 74 7.19 7.00 -5.96
CA GLU A 74 6.49 7.09 -4.67
C GLU A 74 7.09 6.14 -3.61
N LYS A 75 7.41 4.90 -4.00
CA LYS A 75 8.05 3.92 -3.12
C LYS A 75 9.44 4.39 -2.68
N GLU A 76 10.26 4.89 -3.62
CA GLU A 76 11.59 5.43 -3.32
C GLU A 76 11.53 6.56 -2.30
N VAL A 77 10.61 7.52 -2.48
CA VAL A 77 10.39 8.61 -1.51
C VAL A 77 9.95 8.06 -0.15
N GLY A 78 9.03 7.09 -0.14
CA GLY A 78 8.57 6.43 1.08
C GLY A 78 9.71 5.75 1.85
N ASP A 79 10.60 5.07 1.14
CA ASP A 79 11.77 4.40 1.70
C ASP A 79 12.78 5.39 2.28
N ILE A 80 13.03 6.52 1.59
CA ILE A 80 13.90 7.60 2.08
C ILE A 80 13.34 8.20 3.37
N VAL A 81 12.05 8.52 3.40
CA VAL A 81 11.38 9.08 4.59
C VAL A 81 11.47 8.10 5.76
N ARG A 82 11.25 6.81 5.51
CA ARG A 82 11.37 5.76 6.52
C ARG A 82 12.81 5.66 7.05
N ALA A 83 13.81 5.65 6.17
CA ALA A 83 15.21 5.58 6.56
C ALA A 83 15.65 6.80 7.40
N ALA A 84 15.03 7.96 7.20
CA ALA A 84 15.25 9.16 7.99
C ALA A 84 14.54 9.16 9.37
N GLY A 85 13.88 8.05 9.75
CA GLY A 85 13.13 7.94 11.01
C GLY A 85 11.64 8.29 10.91
N GLY A 86 11.14 8.53 9.68
CA GLY A 86 9.75 8.87 9.42
C GLY A 86 9.42 10.33 9.71
N HIS A 87 8.18 10.72 9.37
CA HIS A 87 7.64 12.04 9.68
C HIS A 87 6.20 11.90 10.18
N PRO A 88 5.78 12.59 11.25
CA PRO A 88 4.46 12.40 11.87
C PRO A 88 3.29 12.77 10.94
N ASN A 89 3.53 13.63 9.95
CA ASN A 89 2.51 14.06 8.97
C ASN A 89 2.61 13.32 7.63
N LEU A 90 3.47 12.31 7.51
CA LEU A 90 3.58 11.48 6.31
C LEU A 90 3.18 10.05 6.63
N VAL A 91 2.52 9.41 5.68
CA VAL A 91 2.21 7.98 5.79
C VAL A 91 3.52 7.20 5.76
N GLN A 92 3.70 6.29 6.73
CA GLN A 92 4.88 5.45 6.81
C GLN A 92 4.64 4.11 6.11
N TYR A 93 5.56 3.73 5.23
CA TYR A 93 5.55 2.42 4.59
C TYR A 93 6.10 1.37 5.56
N THR A 94 5.22 0.53 6.11
CA THR A 94 5.60 -0.49 7.09
C THR A 94 6.11 -1.78 6.45
N ASP A 95 5.77 -2.01 5.19
CA ASP A 95 6.06 -3.23 4.42
C ASP A 95 6.07 -2.87 2.92
N SER A 96 6.76 -3.63 2.06
CA SER A 96 6.94 -3.28 0.64
C SER A 96 7.03 -4.46 -0.31
#